data_AF-A0AAU5ZFD0-F1
#
_entry.id   AF-A0AAU5ZFD0-F1
#
_cell.length_a   1.000
_cell.length_b   1.000
_cell.length_c   1.000
_cell.angle_alpha   90.00
_cell.angle_beta   90.00
_cell.angle_gamma   90.00
#
_symmetry.space_group_name_H-M   'P 1'
#
loop_
_entity.id
_entity.type
_entity.pdbx_description
1 polymer ?
#
loop_
_entity_poly.entity_id
_entity_poly.type
_entity_poly.pdbx_seq_one_letter_code
_entity_poly.pdbx_strand_id
1 'polypeptide(L)'
;MNRRESCRRMLVLKDAWAARLGIDSTDGIGDELAERFEHLSRYVLAGAVTKPGEASAEAAAAYGELWVLAGFLADARRLLVDEEVSR
;
A
#
# COMPACT_ATOMS: atom_id res chain seq x y z
N MET A 1 -17.94 15.79 5.42
CA MET A 1 -17.80 14.47 4.77
C MET A 1 -18.84 13.52 5.37
N ASN A 2 -19.71 12.91 4.56
CA ASN A 2 -20.76 12.03 5.06
C ASN A 2 -20.21 10.62 5.27
N ARG A 3 -20.46 10.00 6.43
CA ARG A 3 -19.84 8.72 6.84
C ARG A 3 -20.06 7.60 5.82
N ARG A 4 -21.19 7.63 5.09
CA ARG A 4 -21.54 6.67 4.03
C ARG A 4 -20.67 6.80 2.78
N GLU A 5 -20.30 8.01 2.39
CA GLU A 5 -19.45 8.26 1.21
C GLU A 5 -18.01 7.82 1.47
N SER A 6 -17.52 8.02 2.70
CA SER A 6 -16.20 7.52 3.11
C SER A 6 -16.15 5.99 3.11
N CYS A 7 -17.19 5.32 3.64
CA CYS A 7 -17.27 3.85 3.59
C CYS A 7 -17.31 3.32 2.15
N ARG A 8 -18.09 3.96 1.26
CA ARG A 8 -18.16 3.54 -0.15
C ARG A 8 -16.82 3.69 -0.86
N ARG A 9 -16.11 4.80 -0.67
CA ARG A 9 -14.79 5.02 -1.27
C ARG A 9 -13.76 4.02 -0.78
N MET A 10 -13.80 3.69 0.51
CA MET A 10 -12.92 2.69 1.09
C MET A 10 -13.18 1.30 0.51
N LEU A 11 -14.43 0.93 0.24
CA LEU A 11 -14.77 -0.32 -0.45
C LEU A 11 -14.20 -0.35 -1.88
N VAL A 12 -14.38 0.73 -2.65
CA VAL A 12 -13.83 0.82 -4.03
C VAL A 12 -12.30 0.70 -4.03
N LEU A 13 -11.63 1.36 -3.08
CA LEU A 13 -10.17 1.25 -2.93
C LEU A 13 -9.76 -0.20 -2.63
N LYS A 14 -10.47 -0.86 -1.71
CA LYS A 14 -10.22 -2.25 -1.37
C LYS A 14 -10.44 -3.17 -2.58
N ASP A 15 -11.56 -3.08 -3.28
CA ASP A 15 -11.82 -3.92 -4.46
C ASP A 15 -10.70 -3.80 -5.52
N ALA A 16 -10.27 -2.57 -5.80
CA ALA A 16 -9.20 -2.32 -6.76
C ALA A 16 -7.85 -2.91 -6.32
N TRP A 17 -7.56 -2.90 -5.02
CA TRP A 17 -6.31 -3.40 -4.47
C TRP A 17 -6.31 -4.92 -4.24
N ALA A 18 -7.43 -5.54 -3.89
CA ALA A 18 -7.57 -7.01 -3.91
C ALA A 18 -7.21 -7.56 -5.30
N ALA A 19 -7.77 -6.96 -6.36
CA ALA A 19 -7.48 -7.37 -7.74
C ALA A 19 -6.00 -7.18 -8.12
N ARG A 20 -5.37 -6.07 -7.71
CA ARG A 20 -3.95 -5.80 -8.00
C ARG A 20 -2.99 -6.70 -7.24
N LEU A 21 -3.36 -7.08 -6.02
CA LEU A 21 -2.55 -7.95 -5.16
C LEU A 21 -2.79 -9.43 -5.46
N GLY A 22 -3.82 -9.76 -6.24
CA GLY A 22 -4.21 -11.14 -6.54
C GLY A 22 -4.85 -11.85 -5.35
N ILE A 23 -5.52 -11.11 -4.46
CA ILE A 23 -6.16 -11.63 -3.24
C ILE A 23 -7.65 -11.78 -3.49
N ASP A 24 -8.20 -12.94 -3.12
CA ASP A 24 -9.60 -13.29 -3.37
C ASP A 24 -10.60 -12.55 -2.45
N SER A 25 -10.11 -11.91 -1.38
CA SER A 25 -10.92 -11.20 -0.39
C SER A 25 -10.40 -9.80 -0.10
N THR A 26 -11.32 -8.85 -0.01
CA THR A 26 -11.04 -7.46 0.37
C THR A 26 -10.78 -7.26 1.86
N ASP A 27 -11.16 -8.24 2.68
CA ASP A 27 -10.89 -8.23 4.11
C ASP A 27 -9.40 -8.41 4.41
N GLY A 28 -8.70 -9.20 3.58
CA GLY A 28 -7.26 -9.48 3.74
C GLY A 28 -6.31 -8.36 3.30
N ILE A 29 -6.81 -7.29 2.68
CA ILE A 29 -5.96 -6.20 2.17
C ILE A 29 -5.27 -5.46 3.32
N GLY A 30 -5.98 -5.26 4.43
CA GLY A 30 -5.40 -4.57 5.59
C GLY A 30 -4.20 -5.33 6.14
N ASP A 31 -4.35 -6.64 6.27
CA ASP A 31 -3.32 -7.55 6.78
C ASP A 31 -2.13 -7.62 5.80
N GLU A 32 -2.39 -7.77 4.50
CA GLU A 32 -1.34 -7.78 3.47
C GLU A 32 -0.51 -6.49 3.46
N LEU A 33 -1.18 -5.32 3.51
CA LEU A 33 -0.47 -4.04 3.55
C LEU A 33 0.34 -3.89 4.85
N ALA A 34 -0.16 -4.41 5.97
CA ALA A 34 0.54 -4.40 7.24
C ALA A 34 1.79 -5.30 7.21
N GLU A 35 1.68 -6.51 6.67
CA GLU A 35 2.80 -7.44 6.53
C GLU A 35 3.93 -6.86 5.65
N ARG A 36 3.57 -6.27 4.51
CA ARG A 36 4.55 -5.60 3.63
C ARG A 36 5.21 -4.41 4.30
N PHE A 37 4.44 -3.61 5.05
CA PHE A 37 5.00 -2.50 5.80
C PHE A 37 5.94 -2.98 6.92
N GLU A 38 5.58 -4.07 7.59
CA GLU A 38 6.40 -4.65 8.64
C GLU A 38 7.72 -5.21 8.10
N HIS A 39 7.68 -5.96 6.99
CA HIS A 39 8.88 -6.46 6.31
C HIS A 39 9.80 -5.31 5.87
N LEU A 40 9.25 -4.30 5.19
CA LEU A 40 10.00 -3.11 4.77
C LEU A 40 10.63 -2.38 5.98
N SER A 41 9.89 -2.25 7.08
CA SER A 41 10.38 -1.60 8.30
C SER A 41 11.55 -2.36 8.91
N ARG A 42 11.43 -3.70 9.03
CA ARG A 42 12.54 -4.55 9.51
C ARG A 42 13.76 -4.44 8.60
N TYR A 43 13.55 -4.48 7.29
CA TYR A 43 14.63 -4.35 6.30
C TYR A 43 15.39 -3.03 6.45
N VAL A 44 14.68 -1.91 6.59
CA VAL A 44 15.29 -0.58 6.80
C VAL A 44 16.01 -0.50 8.15
N LEU A 45 15.37 -0.98 9.23
CA LEU A 45 15.94 -0.94 10.59
C LEU A 45 17.15 -1.86 10.76
N ALA A 46 17.24 -2.95 10.00
CA ALA A 46 18.41 -3.82 9.96
C ALA A 46 19.64 -3.17 9.31
N GLY A 47 19.52 -1.93 8.80
CA GLY A 47 20.59 -1.24 8.11
C GLY A 47 20.90 -1.81 6.72
N ALA A 48 20.00 -2.62 6.15
CA ALA A 48 20.22 -3.24 4.85
C ALA A 48 20.33 -2.21 3.70
N VAL A 49 19.75 -1.02 3.89
CA VAL A 49 19.83 0.10 2.93
C VAL A 49 21.24 0.72 2.84
N THR A 50 22.11 0.52 3.85
CA THR A 50 23.43 1.18 3.91
C THR A 50 24.57 0.34 3.32
N LYS A 51 24.29 -0.84 2.75
CA LYS A 51 25.28 -1.67 2.05
C LYS A 51 25.15 -1.52 0.53
N PRO A 52 25.76 -0.48 -0.08
CA PRO A 52 25.75 -0.34 -1.54
C PRO A 52 26.55 -1.49 -2.17
N GLY A 53 25.90 -2.28 -3.05
CA GLY A 53 26.57 -3.25 -3.92
C GLY A 53 26.05 -4.69 -3.88
N GLU A 54 25.25 -5.08 -2.90
CA GLU A 54 24.60 -6.40 -2.89
C GLU A 54 23.18 -6.29 -3.42
N ALA A 55 22.98 -6.58 -4.71
CA ALA A 55 21.66 -6.85 -5.26
C ALA A 55 21.14 -8.17 -4.67
N SER A 56 20.55 -8.10 -3.47
CA SER A 56 19.94 -9.25 -2.82
C SER A 56 18.47 -9.38 -3.23
N ALA A 57 17.97 -10.61 -3.27
CA ALA A 57 16.54 -10.88 -3.48
C ALA A 57 15.67 -10.13 -2.44
N GLU A 58 16.20 -9.97 -1.23
CA GLU A 58 15.55 -9.24 -0.14
C GLU A 58 15.45 -7.72 -0.42
N ALA A 59 16.50 -7.13 -1.01
CA ALA A 59 16.47 -5.72 -1.45
C ALA A 59 15.43 -5.51 -2.56
N ALA A 60 15.36 -6.43 -3.52
CA ALA A 60 14.36 -6.38 -4.58
C ALA A 60 12.93 -6.53 -4.04
N ALA A 61 12.73 -7.44 -3.07
CA ALA A 61 11.44 -7.62 -2.39
C ALA A 61 11.02 -6.35 -1.64
N ALA A 62 11.90 -5.80 -0.79
CA ALA A 62 11.64 -4.57 -0.05
C ALA A 62 11.34 -3.37 -0.97
N TYR A 63 12.04 -3.27 -2.11
CA TYR A 63 11.75 -2.24 -3.10
C TYR A 63 10.37 -2.43 -3.75
N GLY A 64 10.00 -3.67 -4.07
CA GLY A 64 8.66 -4.02 -4.58
C GLY A 64 7.54 -3.68 -3.59
N GLU A 65 7.76 -3.97 -2.30
CA GLU A 65 6.83 -3.61 -1.22
C GLU A 65 6.66 -2.09 -1.09
N LEU A 66 7.77 -1.33 -1.14
CA LEU A 66 7.73 0.12 -1.14
C LEU A 66 6.88 0.67 -2.30
N TRP A 67 7.06 0.13 -3.51
CA TRP A 67 6.27 0.52 -4.68
C TRP A 67 4.77 0.25 -4.49
N VAL A 68 4.44 -0.90 -3.92
CA VAL A 68 3.04 -1.27 -3.62
C VAL A 68 2.44 -0.31 -2.59
N LEU A 69 3.12 -0.07 -1.47
CA LEU A 69 2.64 0.83 -0.42
C LEU A 69 2.48 2.26 -0.95
N ALA A 70 3.44 2.74 -1.74
CA ALA A 70 3.37 4.06 -2.37
C ALA A 70 2.17 4.19 -3.32
N GLY A 71 1.92 3.16 -4.14
CA GLY A 71 0.76 3.10 -5.02
C GLY A 71 -0.55 3.15 -4.25
N PHE A 72 -0.66 2.38 -3.15
CA PHE A 72 -1.87 2.36 -2.33
C PHE A 72 -2.18 3.73 -1.74
N LEU A 73 -1.16 4.39 -1.18
CA LEU A 73 -1.30 5.73 -0.61
C LEU A 73 -1.65 6.78 -1.66
N ALA A 74 -1.10 6.68 -2.88
CA ALA A 74 -1.42 7.59 -3.97
C ALA A 74 -2.90 7.47 -4.39
N ASP A 75 -3.40 6.25 -4.56
CA ASP A 75 -4.81 6.00 -4.89
C ASP A 75 -5.74 6.42 -3.75
N ALA A 76 -5.38 6.10 -2.50
CA ALA A 76 -6.13 6.52 -1.31
C ALA A 76 -6.22 8.05 -1.23
N ARG A 77 -5.10 8.74 -1.43
CA ARG A 77 -5.06 10.21 -1.46
C ARG A 77 -5.94 10.76 -2.58
N ARG A 78 -5.89 10.20 -3.79
CA ARG A 78 -6.73 10.65 -4.90
C ARG A 78 -8.22 10.55 -4.56
N LEU A 79 -8.66 9.43 -3.99
CA LEU A 79 -10.06 9.23 -3.58
C LEU A 79 -10.51 10.16 -2.45
N LEU A 80 -9.58 10.61 -1.61
CA LEU A 80 -9.86 11.55 -0.53
C LEU A 80 -9.86 13.01 -1.00
N VAL A 81 -9.03 13.37 -1.99
CA VAL A 81 -8.81 14.75 -2.45
C VAL A 81 -9.64 15.16 -3.67
N ASP A 82 -9.99 14.26 -4.60
CA ASP A 82 -10.75 14.61 -5.82
C ASP A 82 -12.16 15.20 -5.55
N GLU A 83 -12.66 15.14 -4.31
CA GLU A 83 -13.88 15.84 -3.87
C GLU A 83 -13.66 17.29 -3.42
N GLU A 84 -12.45 17.70 -3.00
CA GLU A 84 -12.19 19.09 -2.59
C GLU A 84 -12.17 20.06 -3.78
N VAL A 85 -11.84 19.57 -4.98
CA VAL A 85 -11.74 20.38 -6.20
C VAL A 85 -13.09 20.44 -6.96
N SER A 86 -14.03 19.57 -6.63
CA SER A 86 -15.33 19.46 -7.32
C SER A 86 -16.48 20.19 -6.62
N ARG A 87 -16.19 21.13 -5.70
CA ARG A 87 -17.19 21.94 -4.97
C ARG A 87 -17.18 23.40 -5.37
#